data_AF-A0A4Y4C5I3-F1
#
_entry.id   AF-A0A4Y4C5I3-F1
#
_cell.length_a   1.000
_cell.length_b   1.000
_cell.length_c   1.000
_cell.angle_alpha   90.00
_cell.angle_beta   90.00
_cell.angle_gamma   90.00
#
_symmetry.space_group_name_H-M   'P 1'
#
loop_
_entity.id
_entity.type
_entity.pdbx_description
1 polymer ?
#
loop_
_entity_poly.entity_id
_entity_poly.type
_entity_poly.pdbx_seq_one_letter_code
_entity_poly.pdbx_strand_id
1 'polypeptide(L)'
;MTVINGEISNQLGAKLDGTVWIAAAYHRPVDNVLVLADWADTPLEDSAFSAEAIPGPARLRVEAGSVFAEWDIVVPDEGPVEVTSLMQDSIDYPEPVILAAQAAATRATQEANRAEAAAAIVGSAQRVLDAEVASAASASAAATSASASADSASESSSSAATAGEHENTTRGLLAEARDARDAAGVSEAESKEAAEESAASASASEVSAAYSEKCTKTSRSYNDTAWTARSDAIAAKKEALAAQAAAETAQAKAEEHAGSAADSCSQAQDAATNAASDVRQELEGIKSDTQSAASAASTSAGQSADSAEQARLSAESAAEVVSSGVPDATPTIKGKMKLAGDLAGSADAPMVPGLAQRAPLSHTHSIGHITGLQPVVDDVNAATYQAAAGQLIRRGEDGTASIATPTGSTNIANKGYVDSSVSQAVSGKATTAYVDAAVTDRTPHAVVVESMDDVETIDPGTIYLVTGA
;
A
#
# COMPACT_ATOMS: atom_id res chain seq x y z
N MET A 1 -39.06 -2.21 -16.20
CA MET A 1 -38.51 -0.93 -16.69
C MET A 1 -38.81 0.12 -15.65
N THR A 2 -37.83 0.96 -15.36
CA THR A 2 -37.84 2.02 -14.35
C THR A 2 -38.01 3.35 -15.06
N VAL A 3 -38.95 4.18 -14.60
CA VAL A 3 -39.17 5.51 -15.17
C VAL A 3 -38.25 6.50 -14.48
N ILE A 4 -37.44 7.20 -15.27
CA ILE A 4 -36.55 8.25 -14.81
C ILE A 4 -37.16 9.59 -15.19
N ASN A 5 -37.51 10.38 -14.19
CA ASN A 5 -37.97 11.75 -14.39
C ASN A 5 -36.83 12.70 -14.12
N GLY A 6 -36.79 13.84 -14.81
CA GLY A 6 -35.80 14.84 -14.50
C GLY A 6 -36.17 16.21 -15.02
N GLU A 7 -35.72 17.22 -14.27
CA GLU A 7 -35.80 18.62 -14.65
C GLU A 7 -34.39 19.18 -14.85
N ILE A 8 -34.14 19.83 -15.99
CA ILE A 8 -32.84 20.34 -16.40
C ILE A 8 -32.98 21.80 -16.79
N SER A 9 -32.36 22.70 -16.03
CA SER A 9 -32.34 24.14 -16.30
C SER A 9 -30.91 24.64 -16.50
N ASN A 10 -30.77 25.78 -17.17
CA ASN A 10 -29.46 26.44 -17.23
C ASN A 10 -29.12 27.11 -15.88
N GLN A 11 -27.89 27.63 -15.75
CA GLN A 11 -27.40 28.29 -14.53
C GLN A 11 -28.22 29.53 -14.12
N LEU A 12 -29.07 30.04 -15.02
CA LEU A 12 -29.94 31.19 -14.82
C LEU A 12 -31.43 30.79 -14.64
N GLY A 13 -31.73 29.48 -14.56
CA GLY A 13 -33.08 28.96 -14.40
C GLY A 13 -33.97 29.07 -15.64
N ALA A 14 -33.41 29.32 -16.83
CA ALA A 14 -34.19 29.36 -18.06
C ALA A 14 -34.57 27.94 -18.52
N LYS A 15 -35.78 27.84 -19.08
CA LYS A 15 -36.34 26.64 -19.69
C LYS A 15 -35.55 26.26 -20.94
N LEU A 16 -35.31 24.97 -21.09
CA LEU A 16 -34.51 24.39 -22.18
C LEU A 16 -35.31 23.31 -22.90
N ASP A 17 -35.25 23.34 -24.23
CA ASP A 17 -35.76 22.28 -25.09
C ASP A 17 -34.57 21.51 -25.70
N GLY A 18 -34.73 20.20 -25.88
CA GLY A 18 -33.63 19.35 -26.33
C GLY A 18 -33.97 17.88 -26.44
N THR A 19 -32.95 17.03 -26.36
CA THR A 19 -33.09 15.58 -26.40
C THR A 19 -32.26 14.95 -25.29
N VAL A 20 -32.85 13.98 -24.60
CA VAL A 20 -32.19 13.11 -23.64
C VAL A 20 -32.01 11.75 -24.28
N TRP A 21 -30.80 11.20 -24.21
CA TRP A 21 -30.54 9.82 -24.61
C TRP A 21 -30.16 8.97 -23.41
N ILE A 22 -30.66 7.74 -23.38
CA ILE A 22 -30.34 6.75 -22.37
C ILE A 22 -29.91 5.45 -23.06
N ALA A 23 -28.78 4.90 -22.64
CA ALA A 23 -28.29 3.60 -23.07
C ALA A 23 -27.78 2.77 -21.89
N ALA A 24 -27.67 1.46 -22.03
CA ALA A 24 -26.91 0.65 -21.07
C ALA A 24 -25.41 1.01 -21.14
N ALA A 25 -24.72 1.09 -19.99
CA ALA A 25 -23.30 1.45 -19.95
C ALA A 25 -22.39 0.42 -20.66
N TYR A 26 -22.81 -0.84 -20.72
CA TYR A 26 -22.18 -1.92 -21.47
C TYR A 26 -23.21 -3.02 -21.78
N HIS A 27 -22.90 -3.86 -22.77
CA HIS A 27 -23.74 -5.02 -23.10
C HIS A 27 -23.86 -5.95 -21.89
N ARG A 28 -25.08 -6.17 -21.40
CA ARG A 28 -25.31 -7.03 -20.23
C ARG A 28 -26.53 -7.94 -20.38
N PRO A 29 -26.47 -9.17 -19.86
CA PRO A 29 -27.67 -10.01 -19.74
C PRO A 29 -28.52 -9.51 -18.55
N VAL A 30 -29.83 -9.35 -18.78
CA VAL A 30 -30.84 -9.09 -17.74
C VAL A 30 -32.03 -10.00 -18.04
N ASP A 31 -32.48 -10.79 -17.06
CA ASP A 31 -33.64 -11.70 -17.19
C ASP A 31 -33.67 -12.52 -18.48
N ASN A 32 -32.53 -13.13 -18.82
CA ASN A 32 -32.35 -13.98 -20.00
C ASN A 32 -32.44 -13.24 -21.36
N VAL A 33 -32.37 -11.90 -21.35
CA VAL A 33 -32.33 -11.02 -22.54
C VAL A 33 -31.01 -10.25 -22.56
N LEU A 34 -30.35 -10.16 -23.71
CA LEU A 34 -29.15 -9.33 -23.88
C LEU A 34 -29.56 -7.88 -24.11
N VAL A 35 -29.29 -7.01 -23.14
CA VAL A 35 -29.45 -5.57 -23.28
C VAL A 35 -28.23 -5.02 -24.02
N LEU A 36 -28.45 -4.43 -25.18
CA LEU A 36 -27.41 -3.77 -25.95
C LEU A 36 -27.26 -2.31 -25.51
N ALA A 37 -26.06 -1.76 -25.67
CA ALA A 37 -25.79 -0.33 -25.48
C ALA A 37 -26.34 0.49 -26.66
N ASP A 38 -27.62 0.33 -26.95
CA ASP A 38 -28.34 1.11 -27.95
C ASP A 38 -28.96 2.35 -27.28
N TRP A 39 -28.94 3.48 -27.98
CA TRP A 39 -29.39 4.76 -27.44
C TRP A 39 -30.88 4.95 -27.72
N ALA A 40 -31.67 5.05 -26.65
CA ALA A 40 -33.06 5.49 -26.73
C ALA A 40 -33.13 7.01 -26.55
N ASP A 41 -33.77 7.72 -27.48
CA ASP A 41 -34.01 9.16 -27.39
C ASP A 41 -35.35 9.46 -26.72
N THR A 42 -35.40 10.55 -25.96
CA THR A 42 -36.59 11.06 -25.28
C THR A 42 -36.60 12.58 -25.39
N PRO A 43 -37.72 13.21 -25.79
CA PRO A 43 -37.77 14.66 -25.91
C PRO A 43 -37.64 15.33 -24.53
N LEU A 44 -36.86 16.41 -24.48
CA LEU A 44 -36.81 17.35 -23.35
C LEU A 44 -37.68 18.53 -23.73
N GLU A 45 -38.82 18.68 -23.06
CA GLU A 45 -39.78 19.77 -23.30
C GLU A 45 -39.93 20.58 -22.01
N ASP A 46 -39.81 21.90 -22.13
CA ASP A 46 -40.01 22.81 -20.99
C ASP A 46 -39.14 22.45 -19.77
N SER A 47 -37.88 22.08 -20.03
CA SER A 47 -36.92 21.58 -19.04
C SER A 47 -37.24 20.25 -18.37
N ALA A 48 -38.32 19.55 -18.71
CA ALA A 48 -38.68 18.27 -18.11
C ALA A 48 -38.56 17.10 -19.11
N PHE A 49 -38.14 15.95 -18.62
CA PHE A 49 -38.17 14.69 -19.38
C PHE A 49 -38.65 13.53 -18.51
N SER A 50 -39.18 12.50 -19.15
CA SER A 50 -39.55 11.23 -18.54
C SER A 50 -39.15 10.11 -19.49
N ALA A 51 -38.17 9.30 -19.08
CA ALA A 51 -37.58 8.26 -19.91
C ALA A 51 -37.68 6.89 -19.24
N GLU A 52 -37.99 5.85 -20.02
CA GLU A 52 -38.02 4.48 -19.53
C GLU A 52 -36.66 3.82 -19.72
N ALA A 53 -36.09 3.26 -18.65
CA ALA A 53 -34.81 2.58 -18.66
C ALA A 53 -34.91 1.18 -18.05
N ILE A 54 -34.05 0.27 -18.49
CA ILE A 54 -33.90 -1.05 -17.87
C ILE A 54 -32.98 -0.89 -16.64
N PRO A 55 -33.34 -1.45 -15.47
CA PRO A 55 -32.51 -1.38 -14.27
C PRO A 55 -31.06 -1.84 -14.49
N GLY A 56 -30.15 -1.23 -13.72
CA GLY A 56 -28.70 -1.41 -13.73
C GLY A 56 -27.92 -0.21 -14.33
N PRO A 57 -26.59 -0.33 -14.49
CA PRO A 57 -25.73 0.77 -14.94
C PRO A 57 -26.09 1.28 -16.35
N ALA A 58 -26.43 2.56 -16.46
CA ALA A 58 -26.85 3.21 -17.68
C ALA A 58 -26.05 4.49 -17.88
N ARG A 59 -26.04 4.96 -19.12
CA ARG A 59 -25.45 6.22 -19.50
C ARG A 59 -26.53 7.17 -19.95
N LEU A 60 -26.56 8.33 -19.31
CA LEU A 60 -27.48 9.41 -19.59
C LEU A 60 -26.73 10.52 -20.32
N ARG A 61 -27.23 10.89 -21.51
CA ARG A 61 -26.73 12.02 -22.28
C ARG A 61 -27.84 13.04 -22.44
N VAL A 62 -27.52 14.31 -22.25
CA VAL A 62 -28.47 15.41 -22.43
C VAL A 62 -27.86 16.41 -23.40
N GLU A 63 -28.64 16.81 -24.41
CA GLU A 63 -28.28 17.87 -25.35
C GLU A 63 -29.44 18.86 -25.45
N ALA A 64 -29.16 20.10 -25.05
CA ALA A 64 -30.12 21.19 -25.10
C ALA A 64 -29.42 22.45 -25.62
N GLY A 65 -29.84 22.92 -26.81
CA GLY A 65 -29.17 24.02 -27.51
C GLY A 65 -27.71 23.68 -27.87
N SER A 66 -26.75 24.40 -27.29
CA SER A 66 -25.30 24.20 -27.49
C SER A 66 -24.61 23.48 -26.32
N VAL A 67 -25.38 22.99 -25.34
CA VAL A 67 -24.87 22.34 -24.14
C VAL A 67 -25.00 20.83 -24.31
N PHE A 68 -23.90 20.12 -24.09
CA PHE A 68 -23.81 18.68 -24.06
C PHE A 68 -23.26 18.24 -22.71
N ALA A 69 -23.90 17.24 -22.09
CA ALA A 69 -23.40 16.61 -20.88
C ALA A 69 -23.75 15.11 -20.86
N GLU A 70 -22.87 14.32 -20.27
CA GLU A 70 -22.94 12.86 -20.19
C GLU A 70 -22.61 12.42 -18.77
N TRP A 71 -23.40 11.50 -18.23
CA TRP A 71 -23.22 10.93 -16.90
C TRP A 71 -23.42 9.42 -16.92
N ASP A 72 -22.59 8.71 -16.15
CA ASP A 72 -22.83 7.30 -15.82
C ASP A 72 -23.67 7.23 -14.53
N ILE A 73 -24.83 6.59 -14.62
CA ILE A 73 -25.84 6.48 -13.56
C ILE A 73 -26.20 5.00 -13.33
N VAL A 74 -26.74 4.67 -12.14
CA VAL A 74 -27.24 3.31 -11.85
C VAL A 74 -28.74 3.38 -11.66
N VAL A 75 -29.49 2.78 -12.59
CA VAL A 75 -30.96 2.76 -12.54
C VAL A 75 -31.41 1.68 -11.55
N PRO A 76 -32.19 1.99 -10.50
CA PRO A 76 -32.62 1.01 -9.52
C PRO A 76 -33.77 0.12 -10.03
N ASP A 77 -33.97 -1.00 -9.33
CA ASP A 77 -34.95 -2.04 -9.69
C ASP A 77 -36.41 -1.67 -9.33
N GLU A 78 -36.62 -0.60 -8.56
CA GLU A 78 -37.95 -0.22 -8.04
C GLU A 78 -38.26 1.29 -8.14
N GLY A 79 -39.51 1.59 -8.54
CA GLY A 79 -40.14 2.91 -8.44
C GLY A 79 -39.76 3.94 -9.52
N PRO A 80 -40.54 5.02 -9.71
CA PRO A 80 -40.10 6.18 -10.49
C PRO A 80 -38.99 6.90 -9.72
N VAL A 81 -37.91 7.28 -10.39
CA VAL A 81 -36.73 7.88 -9.75
C VAL A 81 -36.36 9.20 -10.41
N GLU A 82 -36.02 10.19 -9.60
CA GLU A 82 -35.57 11.49 -10.06
C GLU A 82 -34.10 11.44 -10.47
N VAL A 83 -33.78 12.01 -11.64
CA VAL A 83 -32.42 12.05 -12.19
C VAL A 83 -31.45 12.74 -11.24
N THR A 84 -31.92 13.73 -10.49
CA THR A 84 -31.13 14.45 -9.50
C THR A 84 -30.68 13.56 -8.34
N SER A 85 -31.49 12.57 -7.96
CA SER A 85 -31.12 11.56 -6.96
C SER A 85 -30.06 10.62 -7.51
N LEU A 86 -30.18 10.19 -8.76
CA LEU A 86 -29.20 9.33 -9.43
C LEU A 86 -27.85 10.01 -9.63
N MET A 87 -27.86 11.33 -9.88
CA MET A 87 -26.65 12.13 -10.03
C MET A 87 -25.97 12.44 -8.69
N GLN A 88 -26.71 12.51 -7.58
CA GLN A 88 -26.15 12.69 -6.24
C GLN A 88 -25.43 11.44 -5.72
N ASP A 89 -25.84 10.25 -6.16
CA ASP A 89 -25.20 8.98 -5.79
C ASP A 89 -23.97 8.66 -6.68
N SER A 90 -23.84 9.28 -7.86
CA SER A 90 -22.67 9.18 -8.74
C SER A 90 -21.57 10.15 -8.33
N ILE A 91 -21.11 10.04 -7.07
CA ILE A 91 -19.91 10.74 -6.61
C ILE A 91 -18.71 9.89 -7.01
N ASP A 92 -17.88 10.43 -7.90
CA ASP A 92 -16.60 9.84 -8.27
C ASP A 92 -15.66 9.94 -7.05
N TYR A 93 -15.63 8.89 -6.24
CA TYR A 93 -14.84 8.88 -5.01
C TYR A 93 -13.35 8.79 -5.36
N PRO A 94 -12.51 9.69 -4.82
CA PRO A 94 -11.07 9.63 -5.07
C PRO A 94 -10.50 8.30 -4.56
N GLU A 95 -9.57 7.72 -5.32
CA GLU A 95 -8.84 6.46 -5.07
C GLU A 95 -8.55 6.11 -3.58
N PRO A 96 -8.11 7.05 -2.71
CA PRO A 96 -7.90 6.76 -1.29
C PRO A 96 -9.15 6.28 -0.52
N VAL A 97 -10.36 6.71 -0.90
CA VAL A 97 -11.60 6.28 -0.23
C VAL A 97 -11.97 4.85 -0.61
N ILE A 98 -11.74 4.48 -1.88
CA ILE A 98 -11.96 3.11 -2.39
C ILE A 98 -10.99 2.14 -1.70
N LEU A 99 -9.72 2.54 -1.57
CA LEU A 99 -8.71 1.75 -0.86
C LEU A 99 -9.05 1.60 0.64
N ALA A 100 -9.55 2.64 1.28
CA ALA A 100 -9.99 2.58 2.68
C ALA A 100 -11.20 1.64 2.86
N ALA A 101 -12.16 1.66 1.92
CA ALA A 101 -13.31 0.76 1.93
C ALA A 101 -12.89 -0.70 1.69
N GLN A 102 -11.97 -0.96 0.75
CA GLN A 102 -11.39 -2.30 0.54
C GLN A 102 -10.62 -2.80 1.78
N ALA A 103 -9.85 -1.92 2.43
CA ALA A 103 -9.16 -2.25 3.66
C ALA A 103 -10.14 -2.57 4.81
N ALA A 104 -11.24 -1.83 4.92
CA ALA A 104 -12.30 -2.08 5.88
C ALA A 104 -13.02 -3.41 5.61
N ALA A 105 -13.34 -3.71 4.36
CA ALA A 105 -13.93 -5.00 3.97
C ALA A 105 -12.99 -6.18 4.27
N THR A 106 -11.70 -6.03 4.02
CA THR A 106 -10.69 -7.05 4.33
C THR A 106 -10.59 -7.30 5.85
N ARG A 107 -10.62 -6.22 6.65
CA ARG A 107 -10.64 -6.34 8.12
C ARG A 107 -11.91 -7.02 8.61
N ALA A 108 -13.09 -6.67 8.06
CA ALA A 108 -14.35 -7.30 8.42
C ALA A 108 -14.33 -8.81 8.15
N THR A 109 -13.78 -9.23 7.01
CA THR A 109 -13.60 -10.66 6.68
C THR A 109 -12.64 -11.36 7.65
N GLN A 110 -11.54 -10.70 8.04
CA GLN A 110 -10.62 -11.27 9.04
C GLN A 110 -11.27 -11.44 10.41
N GLU A 111 -12.06 -10.47 10.86
CA GLU A 111 -12.78 -10.56 12.13
C GLU A 111 -13.88 -11.64 12.09
N ALA A 112 -14.58 -11.78 10.96
CA ALA A 112 -15.54 -12.87 10.76
C ALA A 112 -14.86 -14.25 10.87
N ASN A 113 -13.70 -14.43 10.23
CA ASN A 113 -12.94 -15.68 10.31
C ASN A 113 -12.42 -15.95 11.73
N ARG A 114 -12.03 -14.92 12.49
CA ARG A 114 -11.64 -15.05 13.91
C ARG A 114 -12.82 -15.47 14.78
N ALA A 115 -14.00 -14.91 14.54
CA ALA A 115 -15.22 -15.28 15.25
C ALA A 115 -15.62 -16.73 14.96
N GLU A 116 -15.47 -17.20 13.72
CA GLU A 116 -15.73 -18.59 13.34
C GLU A 116 -14.73 -19.56 14.00
N ALA A 117 -13.45 -19.19 14.08
CA ALA A 117 -12.44 -19.94 14.82
C ALA A 117 -12.72 -19.99 16.34
N ALA A 118 -13.17 -18.88 16.93
CA ALA A 118 -13.59 -18.84 18.33
C ALA A 118 -14.81 -19.73 18.60
N ALA A 119 -15.78 -19.76 17.68
CA ALA A 119 -16.93 -20.67 17.78
C ALA A 119 -16.52 -22.15 17.71
N ALA A 120 -15.50 -22.49 16.92
CA ALA A 120 -14.95 -23.85 16.87
C ALA A 120 -14.29 -24.28 18.20
N ILE A 121 -13.62 -23.36 18.89
CA ILE A 121 -13.03 -23.58 20.22
C ILE A 121 -14.13 -23.79 21.29
N VAL A 122 -15.22 -23.03 21.22
CA VAL A 122 -16.38 -23.25 22.11
C VAL A 122 -17.02 -24.62 21.82
N GLY A 123 -17.08 -25.02 20.55
CA GLY A 123 -17.51 -26.36 20.16
C GLY A 123 -16.60 -27.47 20.71
N SER A 124 -15.29 -27.27 20.81
CA SER A 124 -14.40 -28.23 21.47
C SER A 124 -14.57 -28.24 23.00
N ALA A 125 -14.81 -27.09 23.63
CA ALA A 125 -15.10 -27.02 25.06
C ALA A 125 -16.41 -27.76 25.43
N GLN A 126 -17.44 -27.65 24.59
CA GLN A 126 -18.68 -28.40 24.78
C GLN A 126 -18.45 -29.92 24.70
N ARG A 127 -17.59 -30.39 23.79
CA ARG A 127 -17.21 -31.81 23.71
C ARG A 127 -16.47 -32.29 24.95
N VAL A 128 -15.67 -31.43 25.60
CA VAL A 128 -14.99 -31.76 26.87
C VAL A 128 -16.01 -31.91 28.00
N LEU A 129 -16.99 -31.00 28.09
CA LEU A 129 -18.11 -31.09 29.04
C LEU A 129 -18.93 -32.38 28.82
N ASP A 130 -19.25 -32.71 27.58
CA ASP A 130 -20.00 -33.93 27.25
C ASP A 130 -19.21 -35.20 27.63
N ALA A 131 -17.88 -35.18 27.43
CA ALA A 131 -17.00 -36.28 27.84
C ALA A 131 -16.89 -36.42 29.37
N GLU A 132 -16.89 -35.31 30.10
CA GLU A 132 -16.91 -35.31 31.58
C GLU A 132 -18.22 -35.90 32.11
N VAL A 133 -19.36 -35.52 31.52
CA VAL A 133 -20.68 -36.11 31.86
C VAL A 133 -20.71 -37.61 31.56
N ALA A 134 -20.17 -38.05 30.43
CA ALA A 134 -20.08 -39.48 30.08
C ALA A 134 -19.16 -40.26 31.03
N SER A 135 -18.06 -39.65 31.47
CA SER A 135 -17.14 -40.22 32.47
C SER A 135 -17.82 -40.37 33.84
N ALA A 136 -18.53 -39.33 34.29
CA ALA A 136 -19.31 -39.37 35.53
C ALA A 136 -20.41 -40.44 35.51
N ALA A 137 -21.12 -40.58 34.38
CA ALA A 137 -22.10 -41.64 34.19
C ALA A 137 -21.45 -43.03 34.25
N SER A 138 -20.30 -43.21 33.63
CA SER A 138 -19.54 -44.48 33.66
C SER A 138 -19.07 -44.83 35.07
N ALA A 139 -18.58 -43.84 35.84
CA ALA A 139 -18.21 -44.02 37.24
C ALA A 139 -19.40 -44.43 38.11
N SER A 140 -20.59 -43.84 37.90
CA SER A 140 -21.80 -44.23 38.63
C SER A 140 -22.27 -45.66 38.32
N ALA A 141 -22.15 -46.09 37.07
CA ALA A 141 -22.47 -47.46 36.65
C ALA A 141 -21.50 -48.48 37.26
N ALA A 142 -20.20 -48.15 37.33
CA ALA A 142 -19.19 -48.95 38.00
C ALA A 142 -19.47 -49.10 39.50
N ALA A 143 -19.82 -48.00 40.19
CA ALA A 143 -20.19 -48.02 41.60
C ALA A 143 -21.42 -48.91 41.86
N THR A 144 -22.43 -48.85 40.99
CA THR A 144 -23.64 -49.70 41.07
C THR A 144 -23.30 -51.19 40.86
N SER A 145 -22.37 -51.48 39.96
CA SER A 145 -21.90 -52.85 39.69
C SER A 145 -21.08 -53.41 40.86
N ALA A 146 -20.31 -52.54 41.53
CA ALA A 146 -19.58 -52.89 42.74
C ALA A 146 -20.51 -53.19 43.92
N SER A 147 -21.58 -52.39 44.12
CA SER A 147 -22.57 -52.69 45.17
C SER A 147 -23.31 -54.00 44.92
N ALA A 148 -23.72 -54.27 43.68
CA ALA A 148 -24.38 -55.54 43.33
C ALA A 148 -23.48 -56.77 43.55
N SER A 149 -22.17 -56.63 43.27
CA SER A 149 -21.17 -57.67 43.57
C SER A 149 -21.01 -57.88 45.08
N ALA A 150 -21.04 -56.81 45.88
CA ALA A 150 -20.96 -56.89 47.34
C ALA A 150 -22.19 -57.57 47.95
N ASP A 151 -23.39 -57.27 47.44
CA ASP A 151 -24.64 -57.91 47.87
C ASP A 151 -24.61 -59.42 47.56
N SER A 152 -24.18 -59.80 46.35
CA SER A 152 -24.03 -61.22 45.95
C SER A 152 -23.03 -61.98 46.84
N ALA A 153 -21.94 -61.32 47.26
CA ALA A 153 -20.98 -61.89 48.20
C ALA A 153 -21.57 -62.09 49.60
N SER A 154 -22.42 -61.16 50.06
CA SER A 154 -23.14 -61.27 51.34
C SER A 154 -24.15 -62.43 51.34
N GLU A 155 -24.89 -62.62 50.25
CA GLU A 155 -25.80 -63.76 50.07
C GLU A 155 -25.06 -65.11 50.07
N SER A 156 -23.89 -65.15 49.39
CA SER A 156 -23.03 -66.33 49.37
C SER A 156 -22.47 -66.66 50.76
N SER A 157 -22.05 -65.65 51.53
CA SER A 157 -21.61 -65.81 52.91
C SER A 157 -22.72 -66.33 53.82
N SER A 158 -23.95 -65.83 53.66
CA SER A 158 -25.12 -66.29 54.40
C SER A 158 -25.44 -67.76 54.09
N SER A 159 -25.37 -68.15 52.82
CA SER A 159 -25.56 -69.54 52.38
C SER A 159 -24.50 -70.49 52.96
N ALA A 160 -23.24 -70.04 53.04
CA ALA A 160 -22.16 -70.80 53.66
C ALA A 160 -22.37 -70.97 55.18
N ALA A 161 -22.88 -69.95 55.88
CA ALA A 161 -23.23 -70.05 57.30
C ALA A 161 -24.33 -71.10 57.54
N THR A 162 -25.39 -71.11 56.72
CA THR A 162 -26.46 -72.13 56.79
C THR A 162 -25.91 -73.53 56.53
N ALA A 163 -25.00 -73.70 55.57
CA ALA A 163 -24.33 -74.99 55.33
C ALA A 163 -23.53 -75.47 56.56
N GLY A 164 -22.84 -74.56 57.27
CA GLY A 164 -22.14 -74.87 58.51
C GLY A 164 -23.07 -75.31 59.66
N GLU A 165 -24.28 -74.73 59.75
CA GLU A 165 -25.30 -75.17 60.72
C GLU A 165 -25.82 -76.58 60.40
N HIS A 166 -26.03 -76.91 59.12
CA HIS A 166 -26.36 -78.27 58.68
C HIS A 166 -25.25 -79.27 59.01
N GLU A 167 -23.98 -78.89 58.85
CA GLU A 167 -22.85 -79.73 59.23
C GLU A 167 -22.84 -80.01 60.74
N ASN A 168 -23.04 -78.99 61.57
CA ASN A 168 -23.15 -79.15 63.02
C ASN A 168 -24.31 -80.07 63.43
N THR A 169 -25.48 -79.91 62.80
CA THR A 169 -26.65 -80.77 63.03
C THR A 169 -26.33 -82.22 62.69
N THR A 170 -25.68 -82.44 61.54
CA THR A 170 -25.26 -83.77 61.09
C THR A 170 -24.26 -84.40 62.06
N ARG A 171 -23.33 -83.61 62.60
CA ARG A 171 -22.36 -84.05 63.61
C ARG A 171 -23.04 -84.45 64.92
N GLY A 172 -24.09 -83.73 65.32
CA GLY A 172 -24.94 -84.08 66.47
C GLY A 172 -25.66 -85.43 66.28
N LEU A 173 -26.31 -85.62 65.13
CA LEU A 173 -26.98 -86.89 64.80
C LEU A 173 -26.01 -88.09 64.77
N LEU A 174 -24.78 -87.87 64.28
CA LEU A 174 -23.72 -88.90 64.31
C LEU A 174 -23.25 -89.25 65.73
N ALA A 175 -23.28 -88.29 66.66
CA ALA A 175 -22.98 -88.55 68.07
C ALA A 175 -24.10 -89.36 68.73
N GLU A 176 -25.36 -88.97 68.51
CA GLU A 176 -26.53 -89.74 68.98
C GLU A 176 -26.54 -91.18 68.44
N ALA A 177 -26.16 -91.37 67.17
CA ALA A 177 -26.02 -92.69 66.56
C ALA A 177 -24.91 -93.54 67.20
N ARG A 178 -23.80 -92.92 67.66
CA ARG A 178 -22.74 -93.62 68.40
C ARG A 178 -23.19 -94.00 69.79
N ASP A 179 -23.87 -93.11 70.50
CA ASP A 179 -24.41 -93.38 71.84
C ASP A 179 -25.45 -94.51 71.77
N ALA A 180 -26.29 -94.54 70.73
CA ALA A 180 -27.23 -95.64 70.49
C ALA A 180 -26.52 -96.98 70.21
N ARG A 181 -25.42 -96.96 69.45
CA ARG A 181 -24.60 -98.15 69.19
C ARG A 181 -23.93 -98.64 70.48
N ASP A 182 -23.39 -97.73 71.28
CA ASP A 182 -22.69 -98.09 72.53
C ASP A 182 -23.69 -98.61 73.57
N ALA A 183 -24.91 -98.06 73.62
CA ALA A 183 -26.04 -98.61 74.39
C ALA A 183 -26.43 -100.03 73.91
N ALA A 184 -26.45 -100.28 72.60
CA ALA A 184 -26.69 -101.61 72.06
C ALA A 184 -25.58 -102.61 72.43
N GLY A 185 -24.32 -102.15 72.48
CA GLY A 185 -23.18 -102.95 72.96
C GLY A 185 -23.26 -103.29 74.45
N VAL A 186 -23.80 -102.39 75.28
CA VAL A 186 -24.10 -102.65 76.70
C VAL A 186 -25.21 -103.71 76.83
N SER A 187 -26.27 -103.63 76.04
CA SER A 187 -27.31 -104.67 76.01
C SER A 187 -26.79 -106.03 75.50
N GLU A 188 -25.81 -106.05 74.59
CA GLU A 188 -25.12 -107.27 74.15
C GLU A 188 -24.24 -107.87 75.26
N ALA A 189 -23.60 -107.03 76.08
CA ALA A 189 -22.83 -107.48 77.26
C ALA A 189 -23.75 -108.02 78.38
N GLU A 190 -24.88 -107.36 78.65
CA GLU A 190 -25.91 -107.83 79.60
C GLU A 190 -26.56 -109.16 79.14
N SER A 191 -26.70 -109.35 77.83
CA SER A 191 -27.18 -110.61 77.24
C SER A 191 -26.17 -111.75 77.38
N LYS A 192 -24.87 -111.43 77.46
CA LYS A 192 -23.78 -112.40 77.62
C LYS A 192 -23.62 -112.83 79.08
N GLU A 193 -23.87 -111.92 80.02
CA GLU A 193 -23.92 -112.21 81.46
C GLU A 193 -25.17 -113.05 81.83
N ALA A 194 -26.31 -112.82 81.15
CA ALA A 194 -27.50 -113.67 81.26
C ALA A 194 -27.36 -115.08 80.61
N ALA A 195 -26.37 -115.27 79.73
CA ALA A 195 -26.11 -116.55 79.07
C ALA A 195 -25.25 -117.52 79.91
N GLU A 196 -24.56 -117.03 80.95
CA GLU A 196 -23.74 -117.86 81.84
C GLU A 196 -24.51 -118.42 83.05
N GLU A 197 -25.73 -117.94 83.34
CA GLU A 197 -26.56 -118.40 84.48
C GLU A 197 -27.65 -119.42 84.11
N SER A 198 -27.72 -119.91 82.87
CA SER A 198 -28.81 -120.80 82.43
C SER A 198 -28.32 -121.93 81.52
N ALA A 199 -27.93 -123.07 82.12
CA ALA A 199 -27.79 -124.34 81.43
C ALA A 199 -28.55 -125.47 82.16
N ALA A 200 -29.81 -125.71 81.76
CA ALA A 200 -30.47 -127.00 81.99
C ALA A 200 -31.54 -127.35 80.92
N SER A 201 -31.23 -128.39 80.14
CA SER A 201 -32.11 -129.34 79.41
C SER A 201 -32.54 -129.07 77.94
N ALA A 202 -31.93 -129.87 77.05
CA ALA A 202 -32.56 -130.76 76.03
C ALA A 202 -33.62 -130.24 75.02
N SER A 203 -33.29 -129.19 74.27
CA SER A 203 -33.77 -128.96 72.87
C SER A 203 -32.70 -128.25 72.01
N ALA A 204 -31.43 -128.58 72.25
CA ALA A 204 -30.28 -127.76 71.90
C ALA A 204 -29.81 -127.79 70.42
N SER A 205 -30.39 -128.63 69.55
CA SER A 205 -29.92 -128.73 68.15
C SER A 205 -30.74 -127.90 67.16
N GLU A 206 -32.07 -127.84 67.29
CA GLU A 206 -32.91 -126.99 66.44
C GLU A 206 -32.95 -125.55 66.94
N VAL A 207 -32.90 -125.34 68.26
CA VAL A 207 -32.81 -124.00 68.84
C VAL A 207 -31.43 -123.39 68.57
N SER A 208 -30.31 -124.15 68.64
CA SER A 208 -28.99 -123.58 68.31
C SER A 208 -28.81 -123.33 66.80
N ALA A 209 -29.39 -124.17 65.93
CA ALA A 209 -29.41 -123.91 64.50
C ALA A 209 -30.26 -122.68 64.15
N ALA A 210 -31.46 -122.55 64.71
CA ALA A 210 -32.31 -121.37 64.53
C ALA A 210 -31.70 -120.09 65.15
N TYR A 211 -31.01 -120.20 66.29
CA TYR A 211 -30.33 -119.08 66.93
C TYR A 211 -29.05 -118.69 66.17
N SER A 212 -28.31 -119.66 65.62
CA SER A 212 -27.17 -119.42 64.73
C SER A 212 -27.59 -118.78 63.41
N GLU A 213 -28.71 -119.22 62.83
CA GLU A 213 -29.29 -118.62 61.62
C GLU A 213 -29.81 -117.19 61.89
N LYS A 214 -30.43 -116.97 63.05
CA LYS A 214 -30.84 -115.63 63.50
C LYS A 214 -29.64 -114.72 63.72
N CYS A 215 -28.60 -115.19 64.42
CA CYS A 215 -27.36 -114.44 64.62
C CYS A 215 -26.66 -114.10 63.30
N THR A 216 -26.59 -115.03 62.35
CA THR A 216 -25.96 -114.78 61.04
C THR A 216 -26.78 -113.82 60.18
N LYS A 217 -28.13 -113.89 60.20
CA LYS A 217 -29.00 -112.90 59.54
C LYS A 217 -28.87 -111.51 60.15
N THR A 218 -28.86 -111.42 61.48
CA THR A 218 -28.67 -110.16 62.20
C THR A 218 -27.28 -109.57 61.93
N SER A 219 -26.22 -110.39 61.96
CA SER A 219 -24.86 -109.94 61.66
C SER A 219 -24.70 -109.45 60.21
N ARG A 220 -25.31 -110.14 59.23
CA ARG A 220 -25.37 -109.66 57.84
C ARG A 220 -26.12 -108.34 57.72
N SER A 221 -27.27 -108.21 58.37
CA SER A 221 -28.03 -106.96 58.37
C SER A 221 -27.22 -105.79 58.95
N TYR A 222 -26.51 -105.99 60.07
CA TYR A 222 -25.64 -104.95 60.62
C TYR A 222 -24.48 -104.61 59.71
N ASN A 223 -23.88 -105.60 59.05
CA ASN A 223 -22.78 -105.38 58.12
C ASN A 223 -23.23 -104.63 56.87
N ASP A 224 -24.42 -104.95 56.32
CA ASP A 224 -25.03 -104.22 55.21
C ASP A 224 -25.35 -102.77 55.60
N THR A 225 -25.94 -102.54 56.78
CA THR A 225 -26.20 -101.18 57.28
C THR A 225 -24.89 -100.39 57.49
N ALA A 226 -23.86 -101.03 58.04
CA ALA A 226 -22.54 -100.41 58.23
C ALA A 226 -21.84 -100.09 56.91
N TRP A 227 -21.98 -100.97 55.91
CA TRP A 227 -21.44 -100.75 54.57
C TRP A 227 -22.15 -99.58 53.87
N THR A 228 -23.48 -99.53 53.98
CA THR A 228 -24.30 -98.45 53.41
C THR A 228 -23.94 -97.10 54.05
N ALA A 229 -23.89 -97.03 55.39
CA ALA A 229 -23.50 -95.82 56.11
C ALA A 229 -22.07 -95.36 55.76
N ARG A 230 -21.13 -96.30 55.54
CA ARG A 230 -19.78 -95.97 55.10
C ARG A 230 -19.76 -95.42 53.66
N SER A 231 -20.56 -95.99 52.77
CA SER A 231 -20.73 -95.50 51.40
C SER A 231 -21.28 -94.07 51.39
N ASP A 232 -22.34 -93.81 52.16
CA ASP A 232 -22.95 -92.48 52.28
C ASP A 232 -21.97 -91.46 52.86
N ALA A 233 -21.19 -91.84 53.88
CA ALA A 233 -20.14 -90.99 54.44
C ALA A 233 -19.03 -90.65 53.42
N ILE A 234 -18.66 -91.58 52.54
CA ILE A 234 -17.70 -91.33 51.45
C ILE A 234 -18.31 -90.38 50.42
N ALA A 235 -19.59 -90.56 50.06
CA ALA A 235 -20.30 -89.68 49.13
C ALA A 235 -20.39 -88.24 49.68
N ALA A 236 -20.82 -88.07 50.94
CA ALA A 236 -20.88 -86.78 51.61
C ALA A 236 -19.49 -86.10 51.70
N LYS A 237 -18.43 -86.88 51.99
CA LYS A 237 -17.06 -86.35 51.99
C LYS A 237 -16.62 -85.87 50.60
N LYS A 238 -17.01 -86.59 49.55
CA LYS A 238 -16.71 -86.20 48.15
C LYS A 238 -17.42 -84.90 47.78
N GLU A 239 -18.69 -84.74 48.17
CA GLU A 239 -19.45 -83.50 47.98
C GLU A 239 -18.84 -82.33 48.77
N ALA A 240 -18.43 -82.53 50.02
CA ALA A 240 -17.75 -81.51 50.81
C ALA A 240 -16.43 -81.04 50.18
N LEU A 241 -15.61 -81.97 49.66
CA LEU A 241 -14.38 -81.62 48.94
C LEU A 241 -14.67 -80.86 47.63
N ALA A 242 -15.74 -81.21 46.92
CA ALA A 242 -16.17 -80.48 45.73
C ALA A 242 -16.64 -79.06 46.06
N ALA A 243 -17.38 -78.89 47.17
CA ALA A 243 -17.78 -77.57 47.67
C ALA A 243 -16.58 -76.73 48.10
N GLN A 244 -15.59 -77.32 48.77
CA GLN A 244 -14.33 -76.64 49.12
C GLN A 244 -13.59 -76.15 47.87
N ALA A 245 -13.43 -77.00 46.86
CA ALA A 245 -12.76 -76.61 45.60
C ALA A 245 -13.52 -75.49 44.86
N ALA A 246 -14.85 -75.50 44.92
CA ALA A 246 -15.68 -74.43 44.36
C ALA A 246 -15.49 -73.11 45.12
N ALA A 247 -15.38 -73.15 46.46
CA ALA A 247 -15.11 -71.96 47.28
C ALA A 247 -13.71 -71.38 47.01
N GLU A 248 -12.68 -72.23 46.90
CA GLU A 248 -11.32 -71.80 46.54
C GLU A 248 -11.29 -71.15 45.14
N THR A 249 -12.04 -71.70 44.18
CA THR A 249 -12.18 -71.11 42.84
C THR A 249 -12.90 -69.76 42.87
N ALA A 250 -13.95 -69.63 43.69
CA ALA A 250 -14.69 -68.38 43.85
C ALA A 250 -13.82 -67.29 44.49
N GLN A 251 -13.01 -67.65 45.49
CA GLN A 251 -12.05 -66.74 46.11
C GLN A 251 -11.02 -66.24 45.09
N ALA A 252 -10.42 -67.13 44.29
CA ALA A 252 -9.45 -66.74 43.27
C ALA A 252 -10.03 -65.76 42.24
N LYS A 253 -11.29 -65.99 41.80
CA LYS A 253 -11.99 -65.06 40.91
C LYS A 253 -12.29 -63.72 41.57
N ALA A 254 -12.65 -63.70 42.86
CA ALA A 254 -12.88 -62.46 43.59
C ALA A 254 -11.59 -61.62 43.68
N GLU A 255 -10.44 -62.27 43.91
CA GLU A 255 -9.13 -61.61 43.91
C GLU A 255 -8.75 -61.05 42.53
N GLU A 256 -9.02 -61.80 41.45
CA GLU A 256 -8.83 -61.34 40.06
C GLU A 256 -9.71 -60.13 39.72
N HIS A 257 -10.99 -60.16 40.10
CA HIS A 257 -11.91 -59.05 39.90
C HIS A 257 -11.52 -57.82 40.72
N ALA A 258 -11.05 -58.01 41.97
CA ALA A 258 -10.54 -56.92 42.79
C ALA A 258 -9.29 -56.27 42.17
N GLY A 259 -8.37 -57.08 41.63
CA GLY A 259 -7.19 -56.58 40.90
C GLY A 259 -7.60 -55.79 39.65
N SER A 260 -8.49 -56.33 38.83
CA SER A 260 -9.00 -55.66 37.62
C SER A 260 -9.70 -54.33 37.94
N ALA A 261 -10.44 -54.26 39.05
CA ALA A 261 -11.08 -53.04 39.52
C ALA A 261 -10.06 -51.99 39.98
N ALA A 262 -8.99 -52.41 40.69
CA ALA A 262 -7.91 -51.52 41.10
C ALA A 262 -7.13 -50.95 39.90
N ASP A 263 -6.84 -51.78 38.89
CA ASP A 263 -6.20 -51.36 37.65
C ASP A 263 -7.06 -50.35 36.89
N SER A 264 -8.37 -50.62 36.79
CA SER A 264 -9.34 -49.72 36.14
C SER A 264 -9.42 -48.36 36.85
N CYS A 265 -9.41 -48.36 38.19
CA CYS A 265 -9.39 -47.13 38.99
C CYS A 265 -8.11 -46.32 38.74
N SER A 266 -6.96 -47.00 38.70
CA SER A 266 -5.66 -46.35 38.45
C SER A 266 -5.60 -45.74 37.04
N GLN A 267 -6.05 -46.47 36.02
CA GLN A 267 -6.15 -45.96 34.65
C GLN A 267 -7.09 -44.75 34.55
N ALA A 268 -8.23 -44.77 35.27
CA ALA A 268 -9.14 -43.63 35.32
C ALA A 268 -8.50 -42.40 36.00
N GLN A 269 -7.73 -42.62 37.07
CA GLN A 269 -7.01 -41.55 37.76
C GLN A 269 -5.90 -40.94 36.89
N ASP A 270 -5.15 -41.77 36.17
CA ASP A 270 -4.12 -41.33 35.22
C ASP A 270 -4.75 -40.55 34.06
N ALA A 271 -5.85 -41.05 33.49
CA ALA A 271 -6.58 -40.37 32.43
C ALA A 271 -7.10 -39.00 32.88
N ALA A 272 -7.67 -38.90 34.09
CA ALA A 272 -8.13 -37.64 34.66
C ALA A 272 -6.96 -36.66 34.92
N THR A 273 -5.83 -37.18 35.40
CA THR A 273 -4.63 -36.36 35.65
C THR A 273 -4.04 -35.83 34.34
N ASN A 274 -3.97 -36.66 33.31
CA ASN A 274 -3.50 -36.27 31.98
C ASN A 274 -4.43 -35.22 31.36
N ALA A 275 -5.74 -35.44 31.40
CA ALA A 275 -6.72 -34.45 30.91
C ALA A 275 -6.59 -33.10 31.63
N ALA A 276 -6.39 -33.11 32.96
CA ALA A 276 -6.15 -31.89 33.72
C ALA A 276 -4.83 -31.19 33.35
N SER A 277 -3.80 -31.95 32.98
CA SER A 277 -2.53 -31.40 32.50
C SER A 277 -2.67 -30.75 31.12
N ASP A 278 -3.36 -31.42 30.19
CA ASP A 278 -3.59 -30.92 28.83
C ASP A 278 -4.35 -29.59 28.86
N VAL A 279 -5.43 -29.51 29.66
CA VAL A 279 -6.21 -28.27 29.84
C VAL A 279 -5.34 -27.15 30.42
N ARG A 280 -4.44 -27.43 31.37
CA ARG A 280 -3.53 -26.41 31.93
C ARG A 280 -2.53 -25.91 30.88
N GLN A 281 -2.01 -26.80 30.05
CA GLN A 281 -1.07 -26.44 29.00
C GLN A 281 -1.74 -25.56 27.93
N GLU A 282 -2.96 -25.91 27.53
CA GLU A 282 -3.76 -25.12 26.58
C GLU A 282 -4.09 -23.73 27.15
N LEU A 283 -4.47 -23.66 28.43
CA LEU A 283 -4.76 -22.40 29.11
C LEU A 283 -3.54 -21.47 29.18
N GLU A 284 -2.35 -22.00 29.46
CA GLU A 284 -1.13 -21.18 29.47
C GLU A 284 -0.76 -20.70 28.06
N GLY A 285 -1.03 -21.51 27.03
CA GLY A 285 -0.91 -21.10 25.63
C GLY A 285 -1.83 -19.91 25.30
N ILE A 286 -3.13 -20.03 25.61
CA ILE A 286 -4.13 -18.96 25.39
C ILE A 286 -3.72 -17.67 26.13
N LYS A 287 -3.24 -17.79 27.37
CA LYS A 287 -2.78 -16.67 28.17
C LYS A 287 -1.57 -15.97 27.54
N SER A 288 -0.60 -16.74 27.04
CA SER A 288 0.56 -16.22 26.31
C SER A 288 0.13 -15.46 25.05
N ASP A 289 -0.71 -16.07 24.22
CA ASP A 289 -1.21 -15.44 22.99
C ASP A 289 -1.99 -14.15 23.28
N THR A 290 -2.79 -14.14 24.34
CA THR A 290 -3.52 -12.96 24.80
C THR A 290 -2.57 -11.84 25.24
N GLN A 291 -1.50 -12.16 25.96
CA GLN A 291 -0.49 -11.18 26.36
C GLN A 291 0.27 -10.61 25.16
N SER A 292 0.62 -11.44 24.18
CA SER A 292 1.22 -11.00 22.92
C SER A 292 0.29 -10.06 22.15
N ALA A 293 -0.99 -10.41 22.02
CA ALA A 293 -1.99 -9.58 21.36
C ALA A 293 -2.18 -8.22 22.07
N ALA A 294 -2.26 -8.21 23.42
CA ALA A 294 -2.38 -6.99 24.20
C ALA A 294 -1.15 -6.07 24.04
N SER A 295 0.05 -6.64 23.96
CA SER A 295 1.30 -5.91 23.74
C SER A 295 1.35 -5.30 22.32
N ALA A 296 0.91 -6.05 21.31
CA ALA A 296 0.80 -5.57 19.93
C ALA A 296 -0.24 -4.44 19.79
N ALA A 297 -1.38 -4.56 20.47
CA ALA A 297 -2.41 -3.53 20.50
C ALA A 297 -1.89 -2.23 21.16
N SER A 298 -1.18 -2.36 22.28
CA SER A 298 -0.56 -1.22 22.98
C SER A 298 0.48 -0.51 22.11
N THR A 299 1.29 -1.28 21.38
CA THR A 299 2.27 -0.74 20.43
C THR A 299 1.60 0.02 19.29
N SER A 300 0.53 -0.55 18.71
CA SER A 300 -0.23 0.07 17.62
C SER A 300 -0.92 1.36 18.06
N ALA A 301 -1.44 1.39 19.29
CA ALA A 301 -2.03 2.59 19.89
C ALA A 301 -0.97 3.70 20.07
N GLY A 302 0.24 3.35 20.55
CA GLY A 302 1.35 4.30 20.66
C GLY A 302 1.76 4.90 19.31
N GLN A 303 1.96 4.06 18.28
CA GLN A 303 2.29 4.52 16.93
C GLN A 303 1.22 5.43 16.33
N SER A 304 -0.05 5.16 16.62
CA SER A 304 -1.16 6.00 16.17
C SER A 304 -1.16 7.36 16.85
N ALA A 305 -0.88 7.40 18.16
CA ALA A 305 -0.74 8.65 18.91
C ALA A 305 0.44 9.49 18.40
N ASP A 306 1.60 8.87 18.17
CA ASP A 306 2.78 9.53 17.61
C ASP A 306 2.49 10.11 16.21
N SER A 307 1.82 9.34 15.35
CA SER A 307 1.45 9.78 14.01
C SER A 307 0.49 10.97 14.03
N ALA A 308 -0.50 10.93 14.94
CA ALA A 308 -1.44 12.04 15.13
C ALA A 308 -0.72 13.31 15.62
N GLU A 309 0.24 13.17 16.54
CA GLU A 309 1.04 14.28 17.03
C GLU A 309 1.95 14.88 15.94
N GLN A 310 2.60 14.04 15.12
CA GLN A 310 3.38 14.50 13.98
C GLN A 310 2.52 15.23 12.94
N ALA A 311 1.30 14.75 12.69
CA ALA A 311 0.36 15.43 11.81
C ALA A 311 -0.06 16.80 12.36
N ARG A 312 -0.32 16.89 13.68
CA ARG A 312 -0.63 18.16 14.37
C ARG A 312 0.51 19.16 14.22
N LEU A 313 1.75 18.76 14.54
CA LEU A 313 2.94 19.62 14.41
C LEU A 313 3.18 20.06 12.97
N SER A 314 2.99 19.18 12.00
CA SER A 314 3.12 19.50 10.58
C SER A 314 2.07 20.51 10.13
N ALA A 315 0.82 20.35 10.58
CA ALA A 315 -0.26 21.30 10.30
C ALA A 315 0.00 22.68 10.95
N GLU A 316 0.52 22.71 12.17
CA GLU A 316 0.93 23.95 12.85
C GLU A 316 2.06 24.66 12.10
N SER A 317 3.09 23.92 11.69
CA SER A 317 4.20 24.48 10.90
C SER A 317 3.71 25.02 9.54
N ALA A 318 2.83 24.28 8.86
CA ALA A 318 2.23 24.74 7.61
C ALA A 318 1.38 26.02 7.81
N ALA A 319 0.60 26.08 8.89
CA ALA A 319 -0.19 27.26 9.25
C ALA A 319 0.72 28.46 9.57
N GLU A 320 1.85 28.24 10.25
CA GLU A 320 2.83 29.29 10.54
C GLU A 320 3.45 29.87 9.25
N VAL A 321 3.86 29.02 8.31
CA VAL A 321 4.40 29.44 7.00
C VAL A 321 3.37 30.26 6.20
N VAL A 322 2.11 29.85 6.21
CA VAL A 322 1.02 30.60 5.56
C VAL A 322 0.78 31.93 6.28
N SER A 323 0.79 31.95 7.61
CA SER A 323 0.56 33.15 8.43
C SER A 323 1.69 34.17 8.35
N SER A 324 2.96 33.74 8.30
CA SER A 324 4.12 34.64 8.17
C SER A 324 4.25 35.21 6.76
N GLY A 325 3.58 34.59 5.79
CA GLY A 325 3.69 34.89 4.37
C GLY A 325 5.05 34.48 3.78
N VAL A 326 5.13 34.48 2.45
CA VAL A 326 6.40 34.24 1.75
C VAL A 326 7.33 35.44 2.03
N PRO A 327 8.55 35.24 2.52
CA PRO A 327 9.50 36.32 2.75
C PRO A 327 9.89 37.00 1.44
N ASP A 328 10.45 38.21 1.52
CA ASP A 328 10.98 38.89 0.34
C ASP A 328 12.13 38.08 -0.26
N ALA A 329 12.20 38.04 -1.60
CA ALA A 329 13.30 37.36 -2.27
C ALA A 329 14.64 38.05 -1.96
N THR A 330 15.67 37.27 -1.67
CA THR A 330 17.06 37.74 -1.57
C THR A 330 17.87 37.16 -2.73
N PRO A 331 19.13 37.59 -2.94
CA PRO A 331 19.98 37.02 -3.99
C PRO A 331 20.19 35.49 -3.88
N THR A 332 20.00 34.91 -2.69
CA THR A 332 20.23 33.48 -2.43
C THR A 332 18.99 32.73 -1.93
N ILE A 333 17.91 33.43 -1.56
CA ILE A 333 16.68 32.83 -1.01
C ILE A 333 15.50 33.24 -1.88
N LYS A 334 14.73 32.26 -2.34
CA LYS A 334 13.51 32.49 -3.12
C LYS A 334 12.43 33.11 -2.22
N GLY A 335 11.66 34.05 -2.77
CA GLY A 335 10.63 34.78 -2.03
C GLY A 335 9.66 35.53 -2.95
N LYS A 336 8.79 36.37 -2.37
CA LYS A 336 7.85 37.20 -3.15
C LYS A 336 8.60 38.32 -3.90
N MET A 337 8.14 38.63 -5.12
CA MET A 337 8.65 39.73 -5.95
C MET A 337 7.48 40.60 -6.40
N LYS A 338 7.57 41.91 -6.18
CA LYS A 338 6.59 42.89 -6.66
C LYS A 338 7.09 43.48 -7.98
N LEU A 339 6.46 43.10 -9.09
CA LEU A 339 6.84 43.51 -10.46
C LEU A 339 5.94 44.62 -11.03
N ALA A 340 5.29 45.39 -10.15
CA ALA A 340 4.29 46.37 -10.55
C ALA A 340 4.93 47.51 -11.37
N GLY A 341 4.62 47.56 -12.67
CA GLY A 341 5.13 48.57 -13.60
C GLY A 341 6.46 48.20 -14.29
N ASP A 342 7.11 47.11 -13.87
CA ASP A 342 8.38 46.65 -14.46
C ASP A 342 8.13 45.75 -15.69
N LEU A 343 7.14 44.88 -15.61
CA LEU A 343 6.71 44.02 -16.72
C LEU A 343 5.29 44.42 -17.17
N ALA A 344 5.09 44.43 -18.48
CA ALA A 344 3.82 44.61 -19.16
C ALA A 344 3.72 43.60 -20.32
N GLY A 345 2.70 43.73 -21.18
CA GLY A 345 2.45 42.78 -22.27
C GLY A 345 1.72 41.51 -21.80
N SER A 346 1.77 40.45 -22.60
CA SER A 346 1.15 39.16 -22.28
C SER A 346 2.22 38.13 -21.90
N ALA A 347 1.80 36.95 -21.41
CA ALA A 347 2.72 35.86 -21.14
C ALA A 347 3.52 35.43 -22.37
N ASP A 348 2.89 35.43 -23.55
CA ASP A 348 3.52 35.05 -24.82
C ASP A 348 4.37 36.18 -25.44
N ALA A 349 4.15 37.43 -25.03
CA ALA A 349 4.87 38.60 -25.52
C ALA A 349 5.15 39.59 -24.37
N PRO A 350 6.06 39.25 -23.44
CA PRO A 350 6.38 40.11 -22.32
C PRO A 350 7.11 41.37 -22.81
N MET A 351 6.73 42.52 -22.26
CA MET A 351 7.35 43.81 -22.54
C MET A 351 7.87 44.43 -21.25
N VAL A 352 8.98 45.15 -21.34
CA VAL A 352 9.50 45.96 -20.23
C VAL A 352 9.23 47.42 -20.60
N PRO A 353 8.23 48.10 -20.00
CA PRO A 353 7.85 49.46 -20.39
C PRO A 353 9.03 50.45 -20.39
N GLY A 354 9.97 50.30 -19.45
CA GLY A 354 11.18 51.14 -19.38
C GLY A 354 12.17 50.98 -20.56
N LEU A 355 12.02 49.93 -21.37
CA LEU A 355 12.79 49.74 -22.61
C LEU A 355 12.08 50.31 -23.84
N ALA A 356 10.77 50.59 -23.77
CA ALA A 356 10.00 51.09 -24.90
C ALA A 356 10.47 52.46 -25.42
N GLN A 357 11.10 53.26 -24.55
CA GLN A 357 11.65 54.58 -24.90
C GLN A 357 13.17 54.57 -25.17
N ARG A 358 13.78 53.39 -25.24
CA ARG A 358 15.21 53.26 -25.56
C ARG A 358 15.37 52.96 -27.03
N ALA A 359 16.38 53.58 -27.65
CA ALA A 359 16.68 53.36 -29.05
C ALA A 359 17.07 51.89 -29.30
N PRO A 360 16.72 51.32 -30.47
CA PRO A 360 17.18 50.00 -30.86
C PRO A 360 18.71 49.93 -30.95
N LEU A 361 19.25 48.71 -30.95
CA LEU A 361 20.69 48.44 -31.14
C LEU A 361 21.26 49.08 -32.43
N SER A 362 20.42 49.43 -33.41
CA SER A 362 20.78 50.24 -34.58
C SER A 362 19.76 51.34 -34.84
N HIS A 363 20.22 52.59 -34.95
CA HIS A 363 19.42 53.76 -35.34
C HIS A 363 20.32 54.83 -35.97
N THR A 364 19.72 55.86 -36.57
CA THR A 364 20.43 57.02 -37.15
C THR A 364 20.37 58.23 -36.22
N HIS A 365 21.36 59.12 -36.30
CA HIS A 365 21.41 60.36 -35.55
C HIS A 365 21.36 61.56 -36.50
N SER A 366 20.56 62.57 -36.18
CA SER A 366 20.71 63.90 -36.77
C SER A 366 22.02 64.52 -36.30
N ILE A 367 22.71 65.28 -37.16
CA ILE A 367 24.02 65.90 -36.85
C ILE A 367 23.98 66.69 -35.53
N GLY A 368 22.88 67.42 -35.26
CA GLY A 368 22.72 68.19 -34.02
C GLY A 368 22.68 67.37 -32.72
N HIS A 369 22.49 66.05 -32.79
CA HIS A 369 22.55 65.15 -31.64
C HIS A 369 23.97 64.61 -31.37
N ILE A 370 24.93 64.86 -32.27
CA ILE A 370 26.31 64.40 -32.13
C ILE A 370 27.17 65.60 -31.69
N THR A 371 27.44 65.69 -30.38
CA THR A 371 28.30 66.72 -29.81
C THR A 371 29.69 66.68 -30.46
N GLY A 372 30.16 67.83 -30.94
CA GLY A 372 31.49 67.97 -31.56
C GLY A 372 31.54 67.78 -33.08
N LEU A 373 30.44 67.36 -33.73
CA LEU A 373 30.38 67.29 -35.19
C LEU A 373 29.95 68.62 -35.84
N GLN A 374 29.22 69.45 -35.09
CA GLN A 374 28.76 70.77 -35.57
C GLN A 374 29.90 71.70 -35.99
N PRO A 375 31.01 71.85 -35.24
CA PRO A 375 32.13 72.70 -35.67
C PRO A 375 32.75 72.26 -36.99
N VAL A 376 32.86 70.94 -37.24
CA VAL A 376 33.39 70.40 -38.49
C VAL A 376 32.45 70.71 -39.67
N VAL A 377 31.14 70.60 -39.45
CA VAL A 377 30.13 70.95 -40.46
C VAL A 377 30.11 72.45 -40.73
N ASP A 378 30.26 73.27 -39.69
CA ASP A 378 30.34 74.72 -39.82
C ASP A 378 31.60 75.13 -40.59
N ASP A 379 32.76 74.52 -40.31
CA ASP A 379 34.01 74.77 -41.06
C ASP A 379 33.90 74.38 -42.53
N VAL A 380 33.23 73.25 -42.85
CA VAL A 380 32.98 72.83 -44.24
C VAL A 380 32.00 73.78 -44.95
N ASN A 381 30.95 74.22 -44.25
CA ASN A 381 29.95 75.14 -44.83
C ASN A 381 30.50 76.57 -44.97
N ALA A 382 31.40 77.00 -44.08
CA ALA A 382 32.04 78.31 -44.12
C ALA A 382 33.21 78.37 -45.14
N ALA A 383 33.64 77.24 -45.70
CA ALA A 383 34.69 77.19 -46.71
C ALA A 383 34.31 78.00 -47.96
N THR A 384 35.11 79.01 -48.29
CA THR A 384 34.90 79.87 -49.46
C THR A 384 35.97 79.66 -50.53
N TYR A 385 35.80 80.31 -51.68
CA TYR A 385 36.75 80.32 -52.80
C TYR A 385 37.91 81.30 -52.59
N GLN A 386 37.88 82.07 -51.50
CA GLN A 386 38.93 83.00 -51.09
C GLN A 386 39.70 82.38 -49.93
N ALA A 387 41.04 82.30 -50.06
CA ALA A 387 41.87 81.81 -48.98
C ALA A 387 41.90 82.78 -47.80
N ALA A 388 41.34 82.37 -46.66
CA ALA A 388 41.47 83.04 -45.38
C ALA A 388 42.21 82.13 -44.37
N ALA A 389 42.92 82.75 -43.43
CA ALA A 389 43.75 82.01 -42.47
C ALA A 389 42.90 81.07 -41.59
N GLY A 390 43.31 79.81 -41.49
CA GLY A 390 42.65 78.81 -40.64
C GLY A 390 41.36 78.19 -41.21
N GLN A 391 40.98 78.53 -42.44
CA GLN A 391 39.78 78.00 -43.09
C GLN A 391 40.12 77.01 -44.21
N LEU A 392 39.19 76.07 -44.44
CA LEU A 392 39.23 75.21 -45.63
C LEU A 392 38.91 76.06 -46.88
N ILE A 393 39.61 75.81 -47.98
CA ILE A 393 39.35 76.45 -49.27
C ILE A 393 38.47 75.52 -50.09
N ARG A 394 37.34 76.04 -50.60
CA ARG A 394 36.50 75.33 -51.58
C ARG A 394 36.91 75.74 -53.00
N ARG A 395 36.57 74.94 -54.02
CA ARG A 395 36.73 75.35 -55.44
C ARG A 395 35.46 76.01 -55.96
N GLY A 396 35.61 77.11 -56.69
CA GLY A 396 34.54 77.83 -57.38
C GLY A 396 33.69 76.91 -58.24
N GLU A 397 32.49 77.37 -58.63
CA GLU A 397 31.64 76.61 -59.56
C GLU A 397 32.34 76.33 -60.90
N ASP A 398 33.29 77.18 -61.29
CA ASP A 398 34.18 77.04 -62.45
C ASP A 398 35.48 76.25 -62.15
N GLY A 399 35.59 75.67 -60.95
CA GLY A 399 36.76 74.91 -60.49
C GLY A 399 37.95 75.77 -60.05
N THR A 400 37.83 77.10 -60.05
CA THR A 400 38.93 78.01 -59.68
C THR A 400 39.08 78.18 -58.16
N ALA A 401 40.24 78.63 -57.69
CA ALA A 401 40.45 79.05 -56.31
C ALA A 401 41.31 80.33 -56.33
N SER A 402 40.94 81.32 -55.52
CA SER A 402 41.68 82.59 -55.45
C SER A 402 42.48 82.65 -54.16
N ILE A 403 43.79 82.86 -54.31
CA ILE A 403 44.74 82.94 -53.20
C ILE A 403 45.31 84.35 -53.17
N ALA A 404 45.40 84.93 -51.96
CA ALA A 404 46.02 86.23 -51.74
C ALA A 404 47.47 86.28 -52.24
N THR A 405 47.98 87.48 -52.51
CA THR A 405 49.37 87.67 -52.96
C THR A 405 50.36 87.13 -51.92
N PRO A 406 51.30 86.24 -52.32
CA PRO A 406 52.32 85.70 -51.43
C PRO A 406 53.13 86.81 -50.75
N THR A 407 53.30 86.69 -49.43
CA THR A 407 54.15 87.60 -48.64
C THR A 407 55.42 86.91 -48.12
N GLY A 408 55.54 85.59 -48.30
CA GLY A 408 56.67 84.76 -47.87
C GLY A 408 56.92 83.58 -48.81
N SER A 409 58.09 82.96 -48.69
CA SER A 409 58.57 81.91 -49.62
C SER A 409 57.84 80.56 -49.49
N THR A 410 57.09 80.35 -48.41
CA THR A 410 56.29 79.12 -48.17
C THR A 410 54.82 79.30 -48.55
N ASN A 411 54.40 80.49 -48.99
CA ASN A 411 53.04 80.74 -49.45
C ASN A 411 52.79 80.12 -50.84
N ILE A 412 51.57 79.64 -51.06
CA ILE A 412 51.11 79.23 -52.39
C ILE A 412 51.15 80.45 -53.33
N ALA A 413 51.86 80.34 -54.44
CA ALA A 413 51.99 81.44 -55.40
C ALA A 413 50.71 81.66 -56.19
N ASN A 414 50.23 82.90 -56.27
CA ASN A 414 49.14 83.26 -57.19
C ASN A 414 49.68 83.71 -58.55
N LYS A 415 48.83 83.61 -59.58
CA LYS A 415 49.25 83.90 -60.96
C LYS A 415 49.81 85.32 -61.11
N GLY A 416 49.16 86.32 -60.51
CA GLY A 416 49.60 87.72 -60.57
C GLY A 416 50.99 87.96 -59.96
N TYR A 417 51.31 87.28 -58.85
CA TYR A 417 52.63 87.31 -58.21
C TYR A 417 53.70 86.66 -59.08
N VAL A 418 53.41 85.49 -59.66
CA VAL A 418 54.32 84.82 -60.58
C VAL A 418 54.57 85.70 -61.81
N ASP A 419 53.51 86.22 -62.43
CA ASP A 419 53.61 87.09 -63.60
C ASP A 419 54.42 88.36 -63.29
N SER A 420 54.18 88.99 -62.14
CA SER A 420 54.93 90.19 -61.70
C SER A 420 56.39 89.88 -61.40
N SER A 421 56.68 88.79 -60.69
CA SER A 421 58.05 88.39 -60.35
C SER A 421 58.84 88.02 -61.60
N VAL A 422 58.22 87.27 -62.53
CA VAL A 422 58.81 86.97 -63.83
C VAL A 422 59.04 88.26 -64.60
N SER A 423 58.04 89.14 -64.72
CA SER A 423 58.17 90.41 -65.42
C SER A 423 59.27 91.30 -64.84
N GLN A 424 59.45 91.35 -63.51
CA GLN A 424 60.56 92.06 -62.87
C GLN A 424 61.91 91.43 -63.22
N ALA A 425 62.00 90.09 -63.24
CA ALA A 425 63.23 89.39 -63.63
C ALA A 425 63.61 89.62 -65.11
N VAL A 426 62.64 89.86 -66.00
CA VAL A 426 62.90 90.12 -67.45
C VAL A 426 62.99 91.61 -67.80
N SER A 427 62.48 92.51 -66.95
CA SER A 427 62.51 93.96 -67.20
C SER A 427 63.95 94.49 -67.24
N GLY A 428 64.33 95.11 -68.35
CA GLY A 428 65.69 95.62 -68.60
C GLY A 428 66.65 94.64 -69.28
N LYS A 429 66.22 93.41 -69.63
CA LYS A 429 67.08 92.41 -70.30
C LYS A 429 66.84 92.25 -71.82
N ALA A 430 65.85 92.93 -72.41
CA ALA A 430 65.66 93.04 -73.87
C ALA A 430 64.64 94.14 -74.22
N THR A 431 65.08 95.38 -74.47
CA THR A 431 64.22 96.41 -75.09
C THR A 431 64.91 97.02 -76.30
N THR A 432 64.14 97.33 -77.34
CA THR A 432 64.59 97.92 -78.61
C THR A 432 65.41 99.19 -78.40
N ALA A 433 65.13 99.97 -77.35
CA ALA A 433 65.92 101.15 -76.95
C ALA A 433 67.38 100.83 -76.55
N TYR A 434 67.66 99.66 -75.96
CA TYR A 434 69.03 99.24 -75.67
C TYR A 434 69.78 98.86 -76.95
N VAL A 435 69.07 98.30 -77.94
CA VAL A 435 69.62 97.94 -79.26
C VAL A 435 69.80 99.19 -80.13
N ASP A 436 68.84 100.12 -80.13
CA ASP A 436 68.87 101.35 -80.93
C ASP A 436 69.91 102.36 -80.41
N ALA A 437 70.13 102.44 -79.09
CA ALA A 437 71.22 103.24 -78.52
C ALA A 437 72.62 102.72 -78.92
N ALA A 438 72.78 101.41 -79.16
CA ALA A 438 74.04 100.83 -79.62
C ALA A 438 74.31 101.06 -81.12
N VAL A 439 73.28 101.42 -81.92
CA VAL A 439 73.37 101.55 -83.38
C VAL A 439 73.39 103.00 -83.88
N THR A 440 72.89 103.97 -83.10
CA THR A 440 72.74 105.37 -83.54
C THR A 440 74.06 106.17 -83.56
N ASP A 441 75.13 105.72 -82.88
CA ASP A 441 76.42 106.45 -82.79
C ASP A 441 77.39 106.17 -83.96
N ARG A 442 76.91 105.65 -85.10
CA ARG A 442 77.77 105.21 -86.23
C ARG A 442 77.38 105.75 -87.61
N THR A 443 76.70 106.88 -87.71
CA THR A 443 76.38 107.52 -89.02
C THR A 443 77.58 108.29 -89.59
N PRO A 444 78.13 107.92 -90.77
CA PRO A 444 79.27 108.62 -91.39
C PRO A 444 78.84 110.00 -91.96
N HIS A 445 79.64 111.03 -91.68
CA HIS A 445 79.47 112.37 -92.26
C HIS A 445 79.95 112.37 -93.72
N ALA A 446 79.25 113.04 -94.64
CA ALA A 446 79.73 113.22 -96.02
C ALA A 446 79.78 114.73 -96.35
N VAL A 447 80.86 115.19 -96.97
CA VAL A 447 81.11 116.61 -97.28
C VAL A 447 81.41 116.77 -98.76
N VAL A 448 80.82 117.77 -99.40
CA VAL A 448 81.04 118.09 -100.81
C VAL A 448 82.05 119.24 -100.91
N VAL A 449 83.06 119.13 -101.78
CA VAL A 449 84.10 120.16 -101.99
C VAL A 449 84.31 120.42 -103.48
N GLU A 450 84.66 121.65 -103.85
CA GLU A 450 84.85 122.04 -105.26
C GLU A 450 86.22 121.60 -105.82
N SER A 451 87.22 121.35 -104.96
CA SER A 451 88.53 120.76 -105.29
C SER A 451 89.11 120.03 -104.09
N MET A 452 89.97 119.02 -104.31
CA MET A 452 90.72 118.36 -103.24
C MET A 452 91.88 119.20 -102.69
N ASP A 453 92.32 120.23 -103.41
CA ASP A 453 93.44 121.08 -102.96
C ASP A 453 93.03 122.07 -101.84
N ASP A 454 91.73 122.36 -101.71
CA ASP A 454 91.18 123.21 -100.64
C ASP A 454 90.95 122.44 -99.33
N VAL A 455 91.17 121.13 -99.32
CA VAL A 455 91.02 120.31 -98.12
C VAL A 455 92.35 120.30 -97.36
N GLU A 456 92.47 121.23 -96.40
CA GLU A 456 93.63 121.33 -95.50
C GLU A 456 93.82 120.08 -94.60
N THR A 457 92.83 119.18 -94.46
CA THR A 457 92.96 117.91 -93.72
C THR A 457 91.85 116.88 -94.06
N ILE A 458 92.20 115.61 -94.34
CA ILE A 458 91.23 114.51 -94.58
C ILE A 458 90.89 113.78 -93.28
N ASP A 459 89.61 113.75 -92.90
CA ASP A 459 89.11 113.05 -91.70
C ASP A 459 88.72 111.58 -92.00
N PRO A 460 89.37 110.58 -91.38
CA PRO A 460 89.09 109.15 -91.57
C PRO A 460 87.75 108.74 -90.91
N GLY A 461 86.66 109.05 -91.59
CA GLY A 461 85.28 108.87 -91.14
C GLY A 461 84.29 109.71 -91.94
N THR A 462 84.82 110.69 -92.68
CA THR A 462 84.07 111.56 -93.56
C THR A 462 84.25 111.15 -95.02
N ILE A 463 83.14 110.96 -95.74
CA ILE A 463 83.14 110.68 -97.18
C ILE A 463 83.16 112.03 -97.92
N TYR A 464 84.28 112.36 -98.59
CA TYR A 464 84.40 113.60 -99.36
C TYR A 464 84.01 113.38 -100.83
N LEU A 465 83.13 114.22 -101.36
CA LEU A 465 82.66 114.20 -102.75
C LEU A 465 83.16 115.46 -103.48
N VAL A 466 83.96 115.32 -104.54
CA VAL A 466 84.53 116.46 -105.28
C VAL A 466 83.64 116.84 -106.47
N THR A 467 83.21 118.10 -106.57
CA THR A 467 82.39 118.61 -107.67
C THR A 467 83.22 119.52 -108.58
N GLY A 468 83.71 118.97 -109.69
CA GLY A 468 84.48 119.71 -110.69
C GLY A 468 84.06 119.37 -112.12
N ALA A 469 83.01 120.06 -112.59
CA ALA A 469 82.86 120.70 -113.89
C ALA A 469 81.92 121.91 -113.71
#